data_AF-A0A1F4X536-F1
#
_entry.id   AF-A0A1F4X536-F1
#
_cell.length_a   1.000
_cell.length_b   1.000
_cell.length_c   1.000
_cell.angle_alpha   90.00
_cell.angle_beta   90.00
_cell.angle_gamma   90.00
#
_symmetry.space_group_name_H-M   'P 1'
#
loop_
_entity.id
_entity.type
_entity.pdbx_description
1 polymer ?
#
loop_
_entity_poly.entity_id
_entity_poly.type
_entity_poly.pdbx_seq_one_letter_code
_entity_poly.pdbx_strand_id
1 'polypeptide(L)' 'MNLVSNNFDYVWHWTSHLPERKGNKCRVLAKGYMNSILIQFEDNKKVLTSKYAIRPIKMPKNKNYFNRRKKLNE' A
#
# COMPACT_ATOMS: atom_id res chain seq x y z
N MET A 1 5.28 -15.71 8.59
CA MET A 1 6.28 -14.65 8.35
C MET A 1 5.74 -13.68 7.32
N ASN A 2 5.63 -12.39 7.67
CA ASN A 2 5.09 -11.37 6.76
C ASN A 2 6.10 -11.11 5.64
N LEU A 3 5.68 -11.38 4.40
CA LEU A 3 6.43 -11.02 3.19
C LEU A 3 6.54 -9.49 3.12
N VAL A 4 7.68 -8.94 3.52
CA VAL A 4 8.01 -7.54 3.28
C VAL A 4 8.57 -7.48 1.86
N SER A 5 7.71 -7.20 0.89
CA SER A 5 8.10 -7.14 -0.52
C SER A 5 9.09 -6.00 -0.72
N ASN A 6 10.26 -6.32 -1.26
CA ASN A 6 11.32 -5.33 -1.53
C ASN A 6 10.97 -4.41 -2.71
N ASN A 7 9.89 -4.72 -3.44
CA ASN A 7 9.40 -4.01 -4.61
C ASN A 7 8.50 -2.81 -4.26
N PHE A 8 8.60 -1.76 -5.09
CA PHE A 8 7.70 -0.60 -5.09
C PHE A 8 6.34 -0.95 -5.71
N ASP A 9 5.60 -1.84 -5.05
CA ASP A 9 4.33 -2.39 -5.55
C ASP A 9 3.10 -1.51 -5.27
N TYR A 10 3.30 -0.36 -4.61
CA TYR A 10 2.22 0.53 -4.20
C TYR A 10 2.42 1.94 -4.76
N VAL A 11 1.34 2.69 -4.88
CA VAL A 11 1.33 4.12 -5.21
C VAL A 11 0.66 4.91 -4.10
N TRP A 12 1.19 6.10 -3.85
CA TRP A 12 0.57 7.07 -2.96
C TRP A 12 -0.71 7.63 -3.59
N HIS A 13 -1.80 7.54 -2.86
CA HIS A 13 -3.14 7.85 -3.36
C HIS A 13 -3.76 9.09 -2.72
N TRP A 14 -3.31 9.55 -1.56
CA TRP A 14 -3.90 10.73 -0.94
C TRP A 14 -3.46 12.01 -1.63
N THR A 15 -4.37 12.98 -1.64
CA THR A 15 -4.13 14.37 -2.05
C THR A 15 -4.18 15.32 -0.85
N SER A 16 -4.84 14.93 0.24
CA SER A 16 -4.89 15.73 1.47
C SER A 16 -3.54 15.83 2.17
N HIS A 17 -2.74 14.77 2.13
CA HIS A 17 -1.40 14.71 2.73
C HIS A 17 -0.36 14.40 1.66
N LEU A 18 0.73 15.17 1.66
CA LEU A 18 1.80 15.07 0.64
C LEU A 18 1.23 15.05 -0.79
N PRO A 19 0.44 16.07 -1.20
CA PRO A 19 -0.17 16.12 -2.53
C PRO A 19 0.86 16.01 -3.66
N GLU A 20 2.07 16.54 -3.46
CA GLU A 20 3.19 16.46 -4.40
C GLU A 20 3.67 15.03 -4.64
N ARG A 21 3.28 14.08 -3.77
CA ARG A 21 3.63 12.66 -3.88
C ARG A 21 2.54 11.82 -4.56
N LYS A 22 1.43 12.41 -4.99
CA LYS A 22 0.32 11.69 -5.62
C LYS A 22 0.83 10.89 -6.82
N GLY A 23 0.60 9.58 -6.80
CA GLY A 23 1.02 8.65 -7.85
C GLY A 23 2.47 8.17 -7.76
N ASN A 24 3.30 8.73 -6.88
CA ASN A 24 4.65 8.21 -6.66
C ASN A 24 4.59 6.78 -6.10
N LYS A 25 5.55 5.97 -6.55
CA LYS A 25 5.65 4.60 -6.08
C LYS A 25 6.26 4.56 -4.68
N CYS A 26 5.80 3.59 -3.91
CA CYS A 26 6.26 3.34 -2.56
C CYS A 26 6.24 1.84 -2.26
N ARG A 27 7.02 1.45 -1.25
CA ARG A 27 7.02 0.10 -0.68
C ARG A 27 6.70 0.16 0.80
N VAL A 28 6.08 -0.89 1.34
CA VAL A 28 5.80 -1.01 2.77
C VAL A 28 6.99 -1.66 3.44
N LEU A 29 7.61 -0.95 4.39
CA LEU A 29 8.73 -1.46 5.19
C LEU A 29 8.25 -2.21 6.44
N ALA A 30 7.18 -1.72 7.07
CA ALA A 30 6.61 -2.33 8.26
C ALA A 30 5.11 -2.08 8.35
N LYS A 31 4.40 -2.98 9.04
CA LYS A 31 3.00 -2.81 9.42
C LYS A 31 2.93 -2.69 10.94
N GLY A 32 2.33 -1.61 11.42
CA GLY A 32 2.09 -1.40 12.84
C GLY A 32 0.72 -1.91 13.26
N TYR A 33 0.29 -1.48 14.45
CA TYR A 33 -1.06 -1.72 14.94
C TYR A 33 -2.10 -0.89 14.18
N MET A 34 -3.34 -1.39 14.17
CA MET A 34 -4.49 -0.79 13.48
C MET A 34 -4.25 -0.62 11.96
N ASN A 35 -4.26 0.63 11.49
CA ASN A 35 -4.09 0.98 10.08
C ASN A 35 -2.69 1.55 9.80
N SER A 36 -1.80 1.58 10.78
CA SER A 36 -0.50 2.23 10.64
C SER A 36 0.49 1.38 9.85
N ILE A 37 1.19 1.99 8.91
CA ILE A 37 2.25 1.39 8.09
C ILE A 37 3.42 2.36 7.94
N LEU A 38 4.63 1.81 7.91
CA LEU A 38 5.83 2.56 7.50
C LEU A 38 6.07 2.28 6.03
N ILE A 39 6.08 3.32 5.20
CA ILE A 39 6.42 3.24 3.79
C ILE A 39 7.76 3.91 3.49
N GLN A 40 8.33 3.56 2.34
CA GLN A 40 9.45 4.25 1.74
C GLN A 40 9.12 4.57 0.29
N PHE A 41 9.37 5.82 -0.11
CA PHE A 41 9.31 6.30 -1.49
C PHE A 41 10.60 5.97 -2.25
N GLU A 42 10.59 6.14 -3.58
CA GLU A 42 11.74 5.88 -4.45
C GLU A 42 12.98 6.74 -4.11
N ASP A 43 12.77 7.94 -3.55
CA ASP A 43 13.84 8.85 -3.10
C ASP A 43 14.36 8.53 -1.68
N ASN A 44 14.09 7.33 -1.17
CA ASN A 44 14.42 6.86 0.16
C ASN A 44 13.69 7.56 1.33
N LYS A 45 12.82 8.54 1.08
CA LYS A 45 12.03 9.19 2.13
C LYS A 45 11.08 8.18 2.78
N LYS A 46 11.10 8.11 4.11
CA LYS A 46 10.25 7.22 4.91
C LYS A 46 9.10 8.01 5.53
N VAL A 47 7.90 7.43 5.53
CA VAL A 47 6.69 8.06 6.09
C VAL A 47 5.89 7.01 6.85
N LEU A 48 5.54 7.31 8.11
CA LEU A 48 4.54 6.56 8.86
C LEU A 48 3.16 7.12 8.52
N THR A 49 2.24 6.26 8.09
CA THR A 49 0.93 6.68 7.57
C THR A 49 -0.11 5.58 7.70
N SER A 50 -1.33 5.85 7.25
CA SER A 50 -2.40 4.87 7.16
C SER A 50 -2.23 3.97 5.94
N LYS A 51 -2.59 2.70 6.05
CA LYS A 51 -2.65 1.75 4.92
C LYS A 51 -3.60 2.20 3.81
N TYR A 52 -4.54 3.09 4.12
CA TYR A 52 -5.47 3.66 3.15
C TYR A 52 -4.85 4.78 2.30
N ALA A 53 -3.67 5.28 2.67
CA ALA A 53 -2.94 6.28 1.90
C ALA A 53 -2.29 5.71 0.64
N ILE A 54 -2.21 4.38 0.52
CA ILE A 54 -1.57 3.69 -0.60
C ILE A 54 -2.53 2.77 -1.34
N ARG A 55 -2.26 2.53 -2.64
CA ARG A 55 -2.98 1.57 -3.48
C ARG A 55 -2.00 0.62 -4.16
N PRO A 56 -2.32 -0.68 -4.29
CA PRO A 56 -1.46 -1.60 -5.04
C PRO A 56 -1.48 -1.25 -6.53
N ILE A 57 -0.33 -1.31 -7.20
CA ILE A 57 -0.16 -1.03 -8.63
C ILE A 57 -0.64 -2.22 -9.47
N LYS A 58 -0.29 -3.44 -9.04
CA LYS A 58 -0.74 -4.68 -9.67
C LYS A 58 -1.72 -5.39 -8.75
N MET A 59 -2.79 -5.92 -9.33
CA MET A 59 -3.64 -6.85 -8.59
C MET A 59 -2.79 -8.05 -8.16
N PRO A 60 -2.83 -8.46 -6.88
CA PRO A 60 -2.19 -9.70 -6.48
C PRO A 60 -2.84 -10.84 -7.29
N LYS A 61 -2.05 -11.63 -8.01
CA LYS A 61 -2.52 -12.80 -8.80
C LYS A 61 -3.09 -13.94 -7.93
N ASN A 62 -3.43 -13.67 -6.67
CA ASN A 62 -3.88 -14.67 -5.73
C ASN A 62 -5.38 -14.90 -5.91
N LYS A 63 -5.78 -16.08 -6.42
CA LYS A 63 -7.18 -16.50 -6.64
C LYS A 63 -8.08 -16.25 -5.42
N ASN A 64 -7.54 -16.32 -4.21
CA ASN A 64 -8.27 -16.06 -2.96
C ASN A 64 -8.75 -14.61 -2.78
N TYR A 65 -8.08 -13.62 -3.39
CA TYR A 65 -8.47 -12.21 -3.30
C TYR A 65 -9.73 -11.91 -4.14
N PHE A 66 -9.87 -12.58 -5.28
CA PHE A 66 -11.04 -12.47 -6.16
C PHE A 66 -12.30 -13.04 -5.47
N ASN A 67 -12.20 -14.24 -4.89
CA ASN A 67 -13.32 -14.91 -4.22
C ASN A 67 -13.84 -14.12 -3.01
N ARG A 68 -12.96 -13.43 -2.27
CA ARG A 68 -13.36 -12.64 -1.11
C ARG A 68 -14.19 -11.39 -1.48
N ARG A 69 -13.94 -10.79 -2.65
CA ARG A 69 -14.69 -9.61 -3.11
C ARG A 69 -16.05 -9.97 -3.72
N LYS A 70 -16.18 -11.18 -4.28
CA LYS A 70 -17.43 -11.68 -4.85
C LYS A 70 -18.49 -11.92 -3.76
N LYS A 71 -18.07 -12.49 -2.62
CA LYS A 71 -18.93 -12.80 -1.46
C LYS A 71 -19.41 -11.60 -0.62
N LEU A 72 -18.96 -10.39 -0.93
CA LEU A 72 -19.34 -9.15 -0.23
C LEU A 72 -20.39 -8.33 -0.98
N ASN A 73 -20.73 -8.72 -2.22
CA ASN A 73 -21.74 -8.08 -3.07
C ASN A 73 -22.88 -9.05 -3.42
N GLU A 74 -22.96 -10.20 -2.74
CA GLU A 74 -24.13 -11.09 -2.60
C GLU A 74 -24.73 -10.86 -1.23
#